data_AF-A0A398BMQ0-F1
#
_entry.id   AF-A0A398BMQ0-F1
#
_cell.length_a   1.000
_cell.length_b   1.000
_cell.length_c   1.000
_cell.angle_alpha   90.00
_cell.angle_beta   90.00
_cell.angle_gamma   90.00
#
_symmetry.space_group_name_H-M   'P 1'
#
loop_
_entity.id
_entity.type
_entity.pdbx_description
1 polymer ?
#
loop_
_entity_poly.entity_id
_entity_poly.type
_entity_poly.pdbx_seq_one_letter_code
_entity_poly.pdbx_strand_id
1 'polypeptide(L)' 'LKEAWDAVRAACDPKFANYAIYEHCLPFNVARAYDEAKGIDTPRIWTAIRDQQMWQELQA' A
#
# COMPACT_ATOMS: atom_id res chain seq x y z
N LEU A 1 8.90 2.17 1.24
CA LEU A 1 7.44 1.95 1.27
C LEU A 1 6.84 2.42 2.59
N LYS A 2 7.51 2.16 3.72
CA LYS A 2 7.16 2.70 5.05
C LYS A 2 6.77 4.19 5.10
N GLU A 3 7.56 5.08 4.51
CA GLU A 3 7.22 6.51 4.49
C GLU A 3 5.89 6.79 3.77
N ALA A 4 5.63 6.11 2.65
CA ALA A 4 4.37 6.23 1.92
C ALA A 4 3.19 5.67 2.73
N TRP A 5 3.41 4.57 3.47
CA TRP A 5 2.44 4.01 4.40
C TRP A 5 2.06 5.03 5.48
N ASP A 6 3.04 5.62 6.15
CA ASP A 6 2.79 6.61 7.21
C ASP A 6 2.08 7.86 6.68
N ALA A 7 2.49 8.36 5.51
CA ALA A 7 1.85 9.51 4.86
C ALA A 7 0.40 9.23 4.48
N VAL A 8 0.12 8.04 3.92
CA VAL A 8 -1.25 7.65 3.57
C VAL A 8 -2.11 7.51 4.81
N ARG A 9 -1.63 6.88 5.88
CA ARG A 9 -2.40 6.77 7.13
C ARG A 9 -2.74 8.13 7.72
N ALA A 10 -1.80 9.07 7.74
CA ALA A 10 -2.05 10.44 8.20
C ALA A 10 -3.18 11.14 7.41
N ALA A 11 -3.26 10.90 6.10
CA ALA A 11 -4.27 11.52 5.23
C ALA A 11 -5.62 10.78 5.21
N CYS A 12 -5.60 9.44 5.30
CA CYS A 12 -6.75 8.59 5.03
C CYS A 12 -7.43 8.08 6.31
N ASP A 13 -6.71 7.83 7.41
CA ASP A 13 -7.29 7.29 8.64
C ASP A 13 -8.44 8.18 9.18
N PRO A 14 -8.35 9.52 9.20
CA PRO A 14 -9.44 10.38 9.68
C PRO A 14 -10.74 10.26 8.86
N LYS A 15 -10.66 9.79 7.61
CA LYS A 15 -11.78 9.75 6.67
C LYS A 15 -12.34 8.34 6.48
N PHE A 16 -11.48 7.34 6.51
CA PHE A 16 -11.78 6.01 5.99
C PHE A 16 -11.53 4.87 6.97
N ALA A 17 -10.93 5.12 8.15
CA ALA A 17 -10.57 4.06 9.10
C ALA A 17 -11.75 3.19 9.56
N ASN A 18 -12.97 3.73 9.55
CA ASN A 18 -14.18 3.00 9.96
C ASN A 18 -14.82 2.18 8.83
N TYR A 19 -14.26 2.20 7.63
CA TYR A 19 -14.79 1.43 6.51
C TYR A 19 -14.42 -0.06 6.64
N ALA A 20 -15.39 -0.95 6.37
CA ALA A 20 -15.34 -2.36 6.76
C ALA A 20 -14.11 -3.15 6.27
N ILE A 21 -13.49 -2.74 5.16
CA ILE A 21 -12.32 -3.40 4.57
C ILE A 21 -11.08 -2.51 4.53
N TYR A 22 -11.09 -1.35 5.19
CA TYR A 22 -10.03 -0.35 5.09
C TYR A 22 -8.65 -0.93 5.41
N GLU A 23 -8.48 -1.49 6.61
CA GLU A 23 -7.20 -2.07 7.04
C GLU A 23 -6.73 -3.23 6.13
N HIS A 24 -7.67 -4.01 5.60
CA HIS A 24 -7.35 -5.12 4.71
C HIS A 24 -6.85 -4.63 3.34
N CYS A 25 -7.50 -3.61 2.77
CA CYS A 25 -7.16 -3.11 1.44
C CYS A 25 -5.99 -2.12 1.45
N LEU A 26 -5.71 -1.47 2.57
CA LEU A 26 -4.74 -0.39 2.66
C LEU A 26 -3.32 -0.78 2.19
N PRO A 27 -2.74 -1.95 2.58
CA PRO A 27 -1.41 -2.36 2.11
C PRO A 27 -1.31 -2.42 0.59
N PHE A 28 -2.34 -2.96 -0.06
CA PHE A 28 -2.39 -3.11 -1.52
C PHE A 28 -2.56 -1.77 -2.22
N ASN A 29 -3.41 -0.89 -1.68
CA ASN A 29 -3.61 0.46 -2.21
C ASN A 29 -2.33 1.29 -2.11
N VAL A 30 -1.64 1.25 -0.96
CA VAL A 30 -0.36 1.95 -0.76
C VAL A 30 0.71 1.40 -1.71
N ALA A 31 0.83 0.07 -1.82
CA ALA A 31 1.78 -0.55 -2.75
C ALA A 31 1.51 -0.15 -4.21
N ARG A 32 0.23 -0.10 -4.63
CA ARG A 32 -0.13 0.34 -5.97
C ARG A 32 0.17 1.81 -6.21
N ALA A 33 -0.22 2.71 -5.30
CA ALA A 33 0.06 4.14 -5.42
C ALA A 33 1.58 4.42 -5.46
N TYR A 34 2.37 3.63 -4.71
CA TYR A 34 3.82 3.74 -4.72
C TYR A 34 4.46 3.27 -6.02
N ASP A 35 3.96 2.17 -6.61
CA ASP A 35 4.37 1.73 -7.95
C ASP A 35 4.06 2.81 -9.01
N GLU A 36 2.85 3.39 -8.98
CA GLU A 36 2.43 4.45 -9.90
C GLU A 36 3.32 5.69 -9.78
N ALA A 37 3.65 6.10 -8.56
CA ALA A 37 4.56 7.21 -8.29
C ALA A 37 5.99 6.96 -8.80
N LYS A 38 6.40 5.69 -8.98
CA LYS A 38 7.68 5.29 -9.59
C LYS A 38 7.63 5.20 -11.12
N GLY A 39 6.51 5.57 -11.74
CA GLY A 39 6.31 5.50 -13.19
C GLY A 39 5.93 4.12 -13.71
N ILE A 40 5.50 3.21 -12.82
CA ILE A 40 5.01 1.88 -13.22
C ILE A 40 3.53 1.99 -13.56
N ASP A 41 3.26 2.34 -14.81
CA ASP A 41 1.91 2.57 -15.34
C ASP A 41 1.04 1.31 -15.25
N THR A 42 1.50 0.20 -15.84
CA THR A 42 0.75 -1.06 -15.82
C THR A 42 0.89 -1.79 -14.48
N PRO A 43 -0.21 -2.30 -13.88
CA PRO A 43 -0.14 -3.14 -12.70
C PRO A 43 0.81 -4.31 -12.87
N ARG A 44 1.67 -4.51 -11.88
CA ARG A 44 2.56 -5.66 -11.82
C ARG A 44 1.78 -6.92 -11.44
N ILE A 45 2.18 -8.05 -12.01
CA ILE A 45 1.62 -9.35 -11.63
C ILE A 45 1.85 -9.59 -10.13
N TRP A 46 0.79 -9.99 -9.43
CA TRP A 46 0.87 -10.36 -8.03
C TRP A 46 1.41 -11.78 -7.90
N THR A 47 2.65 -11.92 -7.44
CA THR A 47 3.31 -13.20 -7.19
C THR A 47 3.53 -13.40 -5.70
N ALA A 48 3.70 -14.66 -5.26
CA ALA A 48 4.00 -14.97 -3.87
C ALA A 48 5.26 -14.27 -3.35
N ILE A 49 6.28 -14.12 -4.20
CA ILE A 49 7.52 -13.40 -3.87
C ILE A 49 7.24 -11.91 -3.65
N ARG A 50 6.43 -11.30 -4.52
CA ARG A 50 6.07 -9.88 -4.40
C ARG A 50 5.28 -9.60 -3.13
N ASP A 51 4.36 -10.49 -2.76
CA ASP A 51 3.57 -10.38 -1.54
C ASP A 51 4.47 -10.30 -0.31
N GLN A 52 5.42 -11.24 -0.18
CA GLN A 52 6.39 -11.26 0.91
C GLN A 52 7.26 -10.00 0.94
N GLN A 53 7.76 -9.54 -0.21
CA GLN A 53 8.57 -8.33 -0.31
C GLN A 53 7.78 -7.08 0.10
N MET A 54 6.54 -6.95 -0.35
CA MET A 54 5.67 -5.82 -0.01
C MET A 54 5.45 -5.73 1.50
N TRP A 55 5.18 -6.86 2.17
CA TRP A 55 5.04 -6.90 3.62
C TRP A 55 6.34 -6.55 4.37
N GLN A 56 7.49 -7.04 3.90
CA GLN A 56 8.79 -6.69 4.47
C GLN A 56 9.07 -5.19 4.34
N GLU A 57 8.80 -4.59 3.17
CA GLU A 57 9.02 -3.16 2.92
C GLU A 57 8.03 -2.24 3.67
N LEU A 58 6.83 -2.73 3.99
CA LEU A 58 5.84 -2.01 4.80
C LEU A 58 6.19 -1.98 6.29
N GLN A 59 6.85 -3.03 6.79
CA GLN A 59 7.14 -3.21 8.21
C GLN A 59 8.56 -2.80 8.61
N ALA A 60 9.47 -2.62 7.63
CA ALA A 60 10.80 -2.06 7.81
C ALA A 60 10.74 -0.57 8.19
#